data_AF-A0A7S2NWW9-F1
#
_entry.id   AF-A0A7S2NWW9-F1
#
_cell.length_a   1.000
_cell.length_b   1.000
_cell.length_c   1.000
_cell.angle_alpha   90.00
_cell.angle_beta   90.00
_cell.angle_gamma   90.00
#
_symmetry.space_group_name_H-M   'P 1'
#
loop_
_entity.id
_entity.type
_entity.pdbx_description
1 polymer ?
#
loop_
_entity_poly.entity_id
_entity_poly.type
_entity_poly.pdbx_seq_one_letter_code
_entity_poly.pdbx_strand_id
1 'polypeptide(L)'
;SKRLVDEDFLDEGNDNKSANLIQPGGKDKHKSIMWRFFGKIGFDFVSAGVTYVNQQLDVVVDSVIGRTMASTGFVSFTDLPSVCYAASAPLCHQPEMLQTSLSPEPRDIIWKNIQGNINLVKQREDAANFFLALGAILWSIPLTAIQALATAESLSRVPFMSWLSTSSNLRLTAFINGYLPVVALLTLIMILPIIFEWVAVNYENRKTYSDVQNSILNRYFYYQLANIFITVTAGSIWDSLNDLLYSPYSAFVILGRSLPTVVGYFVSFLATKTLAGLPMVLLRLGPLGKMLFYRLCLRESKLTQRELDEAIYRKEGIMYGWEYPTQLLVVVICFTYACISPVILIFGAIYF
;
A
#
# COMPACT_ATOMS: atom_id res chain seq x y z
N SER A 1 -32.32 -36.67 18.55
CA SER A 1 -31.63 -37.97 18.69
C SER A 1 -30.24 -37.83 18.07
N LYS A 2 -29.22 -38.26 18.81
CA LYS A 2 -27.81 -38.24 18.39
C LYS A 2 -27.57 -39.23 17.23
N ARG A 3 -26.83 -38.80 16.21
CA ARG A 3 -25.88 -39.56 15.36
C ARG A 3 -24.96 -38.50 14.75
N LEU A 4 -23.80 -38.25 15.34
CA LEU A 4 -22.52 -38.99 15.21
C LEU A 4 -22.01 -39.01 13.77
N VAL A 5 -21.04 -38.12 13.56
CA VAL A 5 -19.78 -38.32 12.82
C VAL A 5 -19.92 -38.86 11.40
N ASP A 6 -19.85 -37.93 10.44
CA ASP A 6 -19.21 -38.15 9.15
C ASP A 6 -18.05 -37.14 9.06
N GLU A 7 -17.04 -37.30 9.93
CA GLU A 7 -15.70 -36.70 9.74
C GLU A 7 -14.81 -37.57 8.83
N ASP A 8 -15.28 -38.75 8.42
CA ASP A 8 -14.47 -39.74 7.69
C ASP A 8 -14.41 -39.54 6.16
N PHE A 9 -15.06 -38.51 5.60
CA PHE A 9 -15.07 -38.27 4.14
C PHE A 9 -13.99 -37.31 3.63
N LEU A 10 -13.16 -36.74 4.50
CA LEU A 10 -12.12 -35.77 4.12
C LEU A 10 -10.67 -36.28 4.24
N ASP A 11 -10.40 -37.40 4.92
CA ASP A 11 -9.02 -37.86 5.15
C ASP A 11 -8.56 -39.06 4.30
N GLU A 12 -9.44 -39.99 3.90
CA GLU A 12 -8.98 -41.20 3.17
C GLU A 12 -8.59 -40.97 1.69
N GLY A 13 -8.90 -39.79 1.13
CA GLY A 13 -8.58 -39.45 -0.27
C GLY A 13 -7.24 -38.74 -0.48
N ASN A 14 -6.60 -38.25 0.59
CA ASN A 14 -5.44 -37.36 0.49
C ASN A 14 -4.09 -38.11 0.66
N ASP A 15 -4.07 -39.18 1.45
CA ASP A 15 -2.85 -39.94 1.75
C ASP A 15 -2.33 -40.78 0.56
N ASN A 16 -3.21 -41.25 -0.33
CA ASN A 16 -2.78 -41.99 -1.52
C ASN A 16 -2.38 -41.10 -2.72
N LYS A 17 -2.74 -39.81 -2.72
CA LYS A 17 -2.33 -38.86 -3.77
C LYS A 17 -1.01 -38.16 -3.46
N SER A 18 -0.72 -37.91 -2.17
CA SER A 18 0.57 -37.38 -1.71
C SER A 18 1.71 -38.39 -1.86
N ALA A 19 1.42 -39.69 -1.90
CA ALA A 19 2.40 -40.78 -2.07
C ALA A 19 3.10 -40.83 -3.45
N ASN A 20 2.61 -40.12 -4.47
CA ASN A 20 3.21 -40.06 -5.81
C ASN A 20 4.00 -38.78 -6.10
N LEU A 21 4.34 -38.00 -5.08
CA LEU A 21 5.23 -36.85 -5.25
C LEU A 21 6.68 -37.33 -5.37
N ILE A 22 7.27 -37.14 -6.56
CA ILE A 22 8.68 -37.44 -6.84
C ILE A 22 9.54 -36.61 -5.89
N GLN A 23 10.09 -37.23 -4.86
CA GLN A 23 11.01 -36.57 -3.94
C GLN A 23 12.35 -36.29 -4.64
N PRO A 24 12.98 -35.12 -4.39
CA PRO A 24 14.26 -34.78 -5.00
C PRO A 24 15.32 -35.83 -4.61
N GLY A 25 15.88 -36.50 -5.63
CA GLY A 25 16.90 -37.54 -5.44
C GLY A 25 16.41 -39.00 -5.51
N GLY A 26 15.13 -39.23 -5.81
CA GLY A 26 14.60 -40.57 -6.09
C GLY A 26 15.36 -41.27 -7.22
N LYS A 27 16.00 -42.41 -6.93
CA LYS A 27 16.74 -43.21 -7.93
C LYS A 27 15.77 -43.99 -8.82
N ASP A 28 15.14 -43.32 -9.77
CA ASP A 28 14.36 -43.99 -10.81
C ASP A 28 15.30 -44.72 -11.78
N LYS A 29 15.38 -46.05 -11.67
CA LYS A 29 16.25 -46.91 -12.49
C LYS A 29 15.84 -47.01 -13.96
N HIS A 30 14.65 -46.51 -14.34
CA HIS A 30 14.08 -46.67 -15.68
C HIS A 30 14.29 -45.47 -16.63
N LYS A 31 14.93 -44.37 -16.20
CA LYS A 31 15.16 -43.19 -17.06
C LYS A 31 16.53 -43.24 -17.77
N SER A 32 16.56 -42.79 -19.03
CA SER A 32 17.79 -42.63 -19.83
C SER A 32 18.84 -41.75 -19.13
N ILE A 33 20.13 -41.99 -19.40
CA ILE A 33 21.29 -41.31 -18.78
C ILE A 33 21.16 -39.78 -18.82
N MET A 34 20.60 -39.24 -19.91
CA MET A 34 20.36 -37.80 -20.08
C MET A 34 19.36 -37.27 -19.04
N TRP A 35 18.26 -37.98 -18.81
CA TRP A 35 17.23 -37.60 -17.83
C TRP A 35 17.72 -37.70 -16.38
N ARG A 36 18.65 -38.61 -16.09
CA ARG A 36 19.29 -38.71 -14.76
C ARG A 36 20.21 -37.51 -14.47
N PHE A 37 20.84 -36.96 -15.50
CA PHE A 37 21.64 -35.75 -15.39
C PHE A 37 20.75 -34.52 -15.17
N PHE A 38 19.64 -34.40 -15.92
CA PHE A 38 18.64 -33.35 -15.71
C PHE A 38 17.93 -33.43 -14.34
N GLY A 39 17.69 -34.64 -13.83
CA GLY A 39 17.15 -34.86 -12.48
C GLY A 39 18.08 -34.35 -11.37
N LYS A 40 19.41 -34.52 -11.54
CA LYS A 40 20.43 -33.93 -10.62
C LYS A 40 20.47 -32.40 -10.65
N ILE A 41 20.03 -31.77 -11.74
CA ILE A 41 19.97 -30.31 -11.90
C ILE A 41 18.66 -29.74 -11.32
N GLY A 42 17.77 -30.58 -10.78
CA GLY A 42 16.51 -30.14 -10.16
C GLY A 42 15.34 -29.99 -11.14
N PHE A 43 15.49 -30.44 -12.38
CA PHE A 43 14.38 -30.42 -13.35
C PHE A 43 13.22 -31.34 -12.95
N ASP A 44 13.51 -32.45 -12.27
CA ASP A 44 12.48 -33.34 -11.71
C ASP A 44 11.67 -32.66 -10.57
N PHE A 45 12.27 -31.73 -9.82
CA PHE A 45 11.56 -30.94 -8.82
C PHE A 45 10.64 -29.91 -9.47
N VAL A 46 11.11 -29.26 -10.54
CA VAL A 46 10.30 -28.30 -11.31
C VAL A 46 9.13 -29.01 -12.00
N SER A 47 9.37 -30.17 -12.62
CA SER A 47 8.31 -30.93 -13.29
C SER A 47 7.29 -31.50 -12.29
N ALA A 48 7.75 -32.00 -11.13
CA ALA A 48 6.88 -32.42 -10.04
C ALA A 48 6.07 -31.24 -9.47
N GLY A 49 6.69 -30.08 -9.30
CA GLY A 49 6.03 -28.84 -8.88
C GLY A 49 4.95 -28.39 -9.87
N VAL A 50 5.23 -28.41 -11.18
CA VAL A 50 4.24 -28.10 -12.22
C VAL A 50 3.08 -29.09 -12.19
N THR A 51 3.37 -30.38 -12.03
CA THR A 51 2.33 -31.43 -11.99
C THR A 51 1.46 -31.29 -10.74
N TYR A 52 2.05 -30.97 -9.59
CA TYR A 52 1.33 -30.68 -8.36
C TYR A 52 0.44 -29.44 -8.48
N VAL A 53 0.94 -28.35 -9.08
CA VAL A 53 0.15 -27.15 -9.33
C VAL A 53 -1.04 -27.44 -10.24
N ASN A 54 -0.85 -28.20 -11.32
CA ASN A 54 -1.96 -28.60 -12.21
C ASN A 54 -3.02 -29.42 -11.48
N GLN A 55 -2.60 -30.38 -10.62
CA GLN A 55 -3.54 -31.17 -9.82
C GLN A 55 -4.34 -30.31 -8.83
N GLN A 56 -3.71 -29.33 -8.17
CA GLN A 56 -4.41 -28.39 -7.30
C GLN A 56 -5.40 -27.51 -8.09
N LEU A 57 -5.02 -27.13 -9.32
CA LEU A 57 -5.85 -26.33 -10.20
C LEU A 57 -7.12 -27.07 -10.60
N ASP A 58 -7.01 -28.36 -10.97
CA ASP A 58 -8.15 -29.21 -11.32
C ASP A 58 -9.11 -29.38 -10.14
N VAL A 59 -8.59 -29.64 -8.93
CA VAL A 59 -9.40 -29.76 -7.71
C VAL A 59 -10.13 -28.45 -7.38
N VAL A 60 -9.46 -27.31 -7.54
CA VAL A 60 -10.08 -25.99 -7.32
C VAL A 60 -11.17 -25.75 -8.37
N VAL A 61 -10.92 -26.04 -9.65
CA VAL A 61 -11.93 -25.90 -10.72
C VAL A 61 -13.16 -26.74 -10.44
N ASP A 62 -13.00 -28.01 -10.05
CA ASP A 62 -14.11 -28.90 -9.71
C ASP A 62 -14.87 -28.43 -8.46
N SER A 63 -14.17 -27.90 -7.45
CA SER A 63 -14.80 -27.34 -6.25
C SER A 63 -15.60 -26.05 -6.53
N VAL A 64 -15.16 -25.24 -7.50
CA VAL A 64 -15.82 -23.99 -7.92
C VAL A 64 -17.09 -24.25 -8.74
N ILE A 65 -17.17 -25.39 -9.42
CA ILE A 65 -18.39 -25.83 -10.14
C ILE A 65 -19.50 -26.24 -9.15
N GLY A 66 -19.16 -26.53 -7.88
CA GLY A 66 -20.12 -26.67 -6.79
C GLY A 66 -20.85 -25.36 -6.46
N ARG A 67 -22.02 -25.44 -5.80
CA ARG A 67 -22.79 -24.25 -5.35
C ARG A 67 -21.97 -23.43 -4.35
N THR A 68 -21.15 -22.51 -4.82
CA THR A 68 -20.57 -21.46 -3.98
C THR A 68 -21.70 -20.46 -3.67
N MET A 69 -22.10 -20.36 -2.39
CA MET A 69 -23.13 -19.42 -1.94
C MET A 69 -22.55 -18.00 -1.88
N ALA A 70 -22.25 -17.42 -3.05
CA ALA A 70 -21.84 -16.02 -3.14
C ALA A 70 -23.07 -15.10 -3.07
N SER A 71 -23.05 -14.13 -2.15
CA SER A 71 -24.11 -13.13 -2.00
C SER A 71 -24.10 -12.04 -3.11
N THR A 72 -23.13 -12.08 -4.02
CA THR A 72 -22.93 -11.06 -5.07
C THR A 72 -22.99 -11.73 -6.45
N GLY A 73 -23.69 -11.12 -7.41
CA GLY A 73 -23.80 -11.61 -8.78
C GLY A 73 -23.86 -10.46 -9.78
N PHE A 74 -23.57 -10.78 -11.05
CA PHE A 74 -23.66 -9.83 -12.17
C PHE A 74 -24.90 -10.14 -12.99
N VAL A 75 -25.63 -9.08 -13.37
CA VAL A 75 -26.83 -9.18 -14.21
C VAL A 75 -26.63 -8.33 -15.44
N SER A 76 -26.85 -8.93 -16.60
CA SER A 76 -26.79 -8.24 -17.90
C SER A 76 -28.19 -8.05 -18.44
N PHE A 77 -28.47 -6.88 -19.00
CA PHE A 77 -29.73 -6.55 -19.66
C PHE A 77 -29.49 -6.37 -21.17
N THR A 78 -30.54 -6.50 -21.97
CA THR A 78 -30.52 -6.21 -23.40
C THR A 78 -30.43 -4.72 -23.69
N ASP A 79 -31.08 -3.90 -22.86
CA ASP A 79 -31.26 -2.47 -23.10
C ASP A 79 -30.63 -1.62 -21.99
N LEU A 80 -29.95 -0.54 -22.37
CA LEU A 80 -29.28 0.39 -21.45
C LEU A 80 -30.25 1.08 -20.46
N PRO A 81 -31.45 1.53 -20.85
CA PRO A 81 -32.40 2.13 -19.90
C PRO A 81 -32.76 1.17 -18.76
N SER A 82 -32.96 -0.11 -19.07
CA SER A 82 -33.27 -1.14 -18.07
C SER A 82 -32.14 -1.30 -17.04
N VAL A 83 -30.88 -1.22 -17.47
CA VAL A 83 -29.71 -1.20 -16.57
C VAL A 83 -29.77 0.01 -15.64
N CYS A 84 -29.97 1.20 -16.20
CA CYS A 84 -30.02 2.44 -15.41
C CYS A 84 -31.17 2.43 -14.38
N TYR A 85 -32.35 1.93 -14.75
CA TYR A 85 -33.47 1.77 -13.82
C TYR A 85 -33.14 0.75 -12.72
N ALA A 86 -32.60 -0.42 -13.05
CA ALA A 86 -32.25 -1.45 -12.07
C ALA A 86 -31.13 -1.01 -11.11
N ALA A 87 -30.19 -0.19 -11.57
CA ALA A 87 -29.08 0.32 -10.77
C ALA A 87 -29.46 1.51 -9.86
N SER A 88 -30.53 2.23 -10.17
CA SER A 88 -30.95 3.41 -9.40
C SER A 88 -32.19 3.19 -8.52
N ALA A 89 -33.03 2.20 -8.85
CA ALA A 89 -34.25 1.92 -8.09
C ALA A 89 -33.99 1.02 -6.87
N PRO A 90 -34.64 1.29 -5.71
CA PRO A 90 -34.64 0.36 -4.59
C PRO A 90 -35.45 -0.89 -4.96
N LEU A 91 -34.79 -2.05 -5.06
CA LEU A 91 -35.43 -3.30 -5.47
C LEU A 91 -36.09 -4.08 -4.31
N CYS A 92 -35.82 -3.69 -3.07
CA CYS A 92 -36.31 -4.36 -1.86
C CYS A 92 -36.87 -3.35 -0.85
N HIS A 93 -37.86 -3.77 -0.06
CA HIS A 93 -38.46 -2.94 0.98
C HIS A 93 -37.47 -2.62 2.11
N GLN A 94 -36.63 -3.58 2.48
CA GLN A 94 -35.59 -3.37 3.49
C GLN A 94 -34.33 -2.79 2.84
N PRO A 95 -33.79 -1.67 3.39
CA PRO A 95 -32.51 -1.17 2.93
C PRO A 95 -31.41 -2.21 3.21
N GLU A 96 -30.41 -2.29 2.33
CA GLU A 96 -29.22 -3.15 2.45
C GLU A 96 -29.37 -4.65 2.21
N MET A 97 -30.59 -5.18 2.03
CA MET A 97 -30.80 -6.58 1.64
C MET A 97 -30.32 -6.89 0.21
N LEU A 98 -30.62 -5.99 -0.74
CA LEU A 98 -30.16 -6.08 -2.12
C LEU A 98 -29.67 -4.69 -2.55
N GLN A 99 -28.35 -4.55 -2.68
CA GLN A 99 -27.73 -3.33 -3.20
C GLN A 99 -27.33 -3.54 -4.65
N THR A 100 -27.87 -2.72 -5.53
CA THR A 100 -27.50 -2.67 -6.95
C THR A 100 -26.61 -1.46 -7.22
N SER A 101 -25.63 -1.65 -8.07
CA SER A 101 -24.75 -0.60 -8.57
C SER A 101 -24.34 -0.94 -10.00
N LEU A 102 -23.89 0.06 -10.75
CA LEU A 102 -23.32 -0.18 -12.07
C LEU A 102 -22.11 -1.08 -11.94
N SER A 103 -22.07 -2.16 -12.74
CA SER A 103 -20.94 -3.08 -12.72
C SER A 103 -19.66 -2.34 -13.10
N PRO A 104 -18.60 -2.42 -12.28
CA PRO A 104 -17.29 -1.89 -12.64
C PRO A 104 -16.67 -2.71 -13.80
N GLU A 105 -15.60 -2.17 -14.39
CA GLU A 105 -14.83 -2.88 -15.41
C GLU A 105 -14.29 -4.21 -14.83
N PRO A 106 -14.31 -5.34 -15.57
CA PRO A 106 -13.82 -6.63 -15.08
C PRO A 106 -12.38 -6.63 -14.55
N ARG A 107 -11.54 -5.70 -15.04
CA ARG A 107 -10.14 -5.53 -14.60
C ARG A 107 -10.01 -4.81 -13.25
N ASP A 108 -11.01 -4.03 -12.88
CA ASP A 108 -11.07 -3.29 -11.62
C ASP A 108 -11.57 -4.17 -10.46
N ILE A 109 -12.04 -5.38 -10.75
CA ILE A 109 -12.65 -6.27 -9.77
C ILE A 109 -11.59 -7.13 -9.08
N ILE A 110 -11.60 -7.13 -7.75
CA ILE A 110 -10.78 -8.02 -6.93
C ILE A 110 -11.56 -9.32 -6.72
N TRP A 111 -11.40 -10.26 -7.64
CA TRP A 111 -12.12 -11.54 -7.66
C TRP A 111 -12.01 -12.34 -6.36
N LYS A 112 -10.88 -12.22 -5.65
CA LYS A 112 -10.67 -12.88 -4.34
C LYS A 112 -11.63 -12.38 -3.25
N ASN A 113 -12.06 -11.12 -3.33
CA ASN A 113 -12.82 -10.45 -2.28
C ASN A 113 -14.32 -10.34 -2.59
N ILE A 114 -14.74 -10.75 -3.79
CA ILE A 114 -16.10 -10.50 -4.28
C ILE A 114 -17.20 -11.19 -3.45
N GLN A 115 -16.85 -12.30 -2.81
CA GLN A 115 -17.76 -13.11 -2.00
C GLN A 115 -18.08 -12.47 -0.64
N GLY A 116 -17.38 -11.41 -0.25
CA GLY A 116 -17.56 -10.74 1.04
C GLY A 116 -18.96 -10.14 1.23
N ASN A 117 -19.58 -10.43 2.37
CA ASN A 117 -20.82 -9.79 2.80
C ASN A 117 -20.59 -8.29 3.05
N ILE A 118 -21.48 -7.44 2.53
CA ILE A 118 -21.37 -5.98 2.63
C ILE A 118 -21.30 -5.48 4.08
N ASN A 119 -22.10 -6.07 4.98
CA ASN A 119 -22.13 -5.67 6.40
C ASN A 119 -20.82 -5.99 7.12
N LEU A 120 -20.19 -7.12 6.80
CA LEU A 120 -18.90 -7.48 7.38
C LEU A 120 -17.79 -6.58 6.85
N VAL A 121 -17.83 -6.23 5.56
CA VAL A 121 -16.89 -5.27 4.96
C VAL A 121 -17.00 -3.91 5.64
N LYS A 122 -18.22 -3.38 5.81
CA LYS A 122 -18.47 -2.10 6.51
C LYS A 122 -17.95 -2.11 7.95
N GLN A 123 -18.25 -3.16 8.73
CA GLN A 123 -17.77 -3.25 10.12
C GLN A 123 -16.24 -3.29 10.21
N ARG A 124 -15.57 -3.97 9.28
CA ARG A 124 -14.11 -4.02 9.21
C ARG A 124 -13.52 -2.69 8.75
N GLU A 125 -14.17 -1.99 7.84
CA GLU A 125 -13.82 -0.63 7.43
C GLU A 125 -13.91 0.34 8.61
N ASP A 126 -15.00 0.31 9.38
CA ASP A 126 -15.18 1.17 10.56
C ASP A 126 -14.10 0.89 11.62
N ALA A 127 -13.81 -0.39 11.89
CA ALA A 127 -12.75 -0.78 12.80
C ALA A 127 -11.36 -0.30 12.30
N ALA A 128 -11.06 -0.49 11.02
CA ALA A 128 -9.81 -0.03 10.43
C ALA A 128 -9.67 1.50 10.51
N ASN A 129 -10.73 2.24 10.17
CA ASN A 129 -10.76 3.70 10.25
C ASN A 129 -10.56 4.19 11.69
N PHE A 130 -11.14 3.50 12.69
CA PHE A 130 -10.94 3.83 14.09
C PHE A 130 -9.47 3.66 14.53
N PHE A 131 -8.83 2.52 14.21
CA PHE A 131 -7.43 2.29 14.56
C PHE A 131 -6.48 3.22 13.81
N LEU A 132 -6.76 3.51 12.54
CA LEU A 132 -5.98 4.47 11.75
C LEU A 132 -6.15 5.90 12.27
N ALA A 133 -7.35 6.32 12.68
CA ALA A 133 -7.56 7.62 13.30
C ALA A 133 -6.78 7.74 14.62
N LEU A 134 -6.80 6.70 15.46
CA LEU A 134 -5.98 6.65 16.67
C LEU A 134 -4.48 6.71 16.34
N GLY A 135 -4.04 5.98 15.32
CA GLY A 135 -2.66 6.00 14.83
C GLY A 135 -2.23 7.37 14.29
N ALA A 136 -3.13 8.13 13.68
CA ALA A 136 -2.88 9.49 13.21
C ALA A 136 -2.69 10.48 14.37
N ILE A 137 -3.47 10.34 15.46
CA ILE A 137 -3.30 11.16 16.67
C ILE A 137 -1.96 10.84 17.34
N LEU A 138 -1.60 9.56 17.41
CA LEU A 138 -0.34 9.10 17.98
C LEU A 138 0.85 9.20 17.01
N TRP A 139 0.68 9.83 15.85
CA TRP A 139 1.71 9.89 14.81
C TRP A 139 2.99 10.64 15.22
N SER A 140 2.90 11.52 16.21
CA SER A 140 4.06 12.20 16.79
C SER A 140 5.05 11.23 17.45
N ILE A 141 4.58 10.11 18.00
CA ILE A 141 5.40 9.11 18.69
C ILE A 141 6.39 8.44 17.71
N PRO A 142 5.96 7.81 16.60
CA PRO A 142 6.90 7.22 15.65
C PRO A 142 7.79 8.28 14.99
N LEU A 143 7.28 9.49 14.76
CA LEU A 143 8.05 10.59 14.19
C LEU A 143 9.23 10.98 15.10
N THR A 144 8.96 11.24 16.37
CA THR A 144 9.97 11.62 17.36
C THR A 144 10.91 10.46 17.68
N ALA A 145 10.40 9.22 17.73
CA ALA A 145 11.23 8.03 17.92
C ALA A 145 12.25 7.87 16.79
N ILE A 146 11.86 8.07 15.52
CA ILE A 146 12.80 8.02 14.39
C ILE A 146 13.83 9.15 14.49
N GLN A 147 13.42 10.36 14.83
CA GLN A 147 14.36 11.48 15.01
C GLN A 147 15.38 11.19 16.12
N ALA A 148 14.94 10.62 17.24
CA ALA A 148 15.83 10.25 18.35
C ALA A 148 16.75 9.07 18.00
N LEU A 149 16.24 8.06 17.30
CA LEU A 149 16.99 6.87 16.91
C LEU A 149 17.98 7.13 15.76
N ALA A 150 17.66 8.06 14.86
CA ALA A 150 18.50 8.45 13.73
C ALA A 150 19.64 9.42 14.12
N THR A 151 20.09 9.35 15.38
CA THR A 151 21.29 10.06 15.87
C THR A 151 22.50 9.12 15.83
N ALA A 152 23.65 9.62 15.41
CA ALA A 152 24.91 8.87 15.32
C ALA A 152 25.31 8.20 16.64
N GLU A 153 24.97 8.83 17.77
CA GLU A 153 25.21 8.25 19.10
C GLU A 153 24.33 7.01 19.35
N SER A 154 23.04 7.09 19.01
CA SER A 154 22.10 5.95 19.11
C SER A 154 22.51 4.81 18.17
N LEU A 155 23.01 5.15 16.98
CA LEU A 155 23.43 4.19 15.97
C LEU A 155 24.73 3.46 16.35
N SER A 156 25.64 4.12 17.07
CA SER A 156 26.88 3.51 17.54
C SER A 156 26.67 2.42 18.60
N ARG A 157 25.49 2.39 19.24
CA ARG A 157 25.09 1.35 20.20
C ARG A 157 24.60 0.06 19.52
N VAL A 158 24.33 0.09 18.21
CA VAL A 158 23.92 -1.08 17.44
C VAL A 158 25.18 -1.84 16.97
N PRO A 159 25.31 -3.16 17.24
CA PRO A 159 26.55 -3.90 17.01
C PRO A 159 27.02 -3.88 15.55
N PHE A 160 26.08 -3.80 14.60
CA PHE A 160 26.36 -3.74 13.16
C PHE A 160 26.95 -2.39 12.68
N MET A 161 26.79 -1.32 13.46
CA MET A 161 27.25 0.04 13.11
C MET A 161 28.35 0.57 14.05
N SER A 162 29.00 -0.31 14.82
CA SER A 162 30.13 0.03 15.69
C SER A 162 31.33 0.67 14.96
N TRP A 163 31.45 0.49 13.63
CA TRP A 163 32.48 1.13 12.81
C TRP A 163 32.30 2.66 12.68
N LEU A 164 31.08 3.18 12.93
CA LEU A 164 30.80 4.62 12.95
C LEU A 164 31.49 5.35 14.12
N SER A 165 31.68 4.68 15.26
CA SER A 165 32.38 5.29 16.41
C SER A 165 33.90 5.19 16.29
N THR A 166 34.41 4.16 15.62
CA THR A 166 35.85 3.96 15.37
C THR A 166 36.41 4.91 14.30
N SER A 167 35.57 5.33 13.34
CA SER A 167 35.95 6.32 12.33
C SER A 167 35.57 7.73 12.80
N SER A 168 36.46 8.36 13.57
CA SER A 168 36.34 9.72 14.13
C SER A 168 36.35 10.85 13.09
N ASN A 169 35.66 10.67 11.96
CA ASN A 169 35.49 11.70 10.95
C ASN A 169 34.31 12.60 11.32
N LEU A 170 34.60 13.76 11.92
CA LEU A 170 33.62 14.79 12.31
C LEU A 170 32.59 15.10 11.21
N ARG A 171 33.02 15.01 9.93
CA ARG A 171 32.20 15.24 8.75
C ARG A 171 31.16 14.15 8.51
N LEU A 172 31.50 12.87 8.76
CA LEU A 172 30.57 11.75 8.59
C LEU A 172 29.51 11.78 9.69
N THR A 173 29.89 12.05 10.93
CA THR A 173 28.95 12.17 12.05
C THR A 173 27.96 13.32 11.84
N ALA A 174 28.44 14.48 11.36
CA ALA A 174 27.59 15.61 11.01
C ALA A 174 26.65 15.31 9.83
N PHE A 175 27.14 14.60 8.81
CA PHE A 175 26.33 14.19 7.67
C PHE A 175 25.22 13.21 8.08
N ILE A 176 25.54 12.22 8.90
CA ILE A 176 24.58 11.21 9.35
C ILE A 176 23.51 11.86 10.23
N ASN A 177 23.88 12.71 11.19
CA ASN A 177 22.91 13.41 12.03
C ASN A 177 22.00 14.37 11.24
N GLY A 178 22.50 14.95 10.13
CA GLY A 178 21.71 15.86 9.30
C GLY A 178 20.76 15.16 8.32
N TYR A 179 21.23 14.11 7.63
CA TYR A 179 20.49 13.49 6.53
C TYR A 179 19.73 12.22 6.93
N LEU A 180 20.25 11.43 7.88
CA LEU A 180 19.65 10.14 8.23
C LEU A 180 18.21 10.27 8.78
N PRO A 181 17.90 11.22 9.70
CA PRO A 181 16.54 11.40 10.17
C PRO A 181 15.59 11.76 9.02
N VAL A 182 16.03 12.63 8.11
CA VAL A 182 15.22 13.07 6.97
C VAL A 182 14.92 11.90 6.03
N VAL A 183 15.93 11.09 5.69
CA VAL A 183 15.75 9.91 4.85
C VAL A 183 14.86 8.87 5.52
N ALA A 184 15.08 8.59 6.82
CA ALA A 184 14.27 7.63 7.57
C ALA A 184 12.79 8.07 7.65
N LEU A 185 12.54 9.36 7.81
CA LEU A 185 11.19 9.92 7.77
C LEU A 185 10.55 9.79 6.38
N LEU A 186 11.30 10.11 5.32
CA LEU A 186 10.83 9.94 3.95
C LEU A 186 10.47 8.49 3.63
N THR A 187 11.30 7.54 4.08
CA THR A 187 11.02 6.11 3.90
C THR A 187 9.78 5.67 4.66
N LEU A 188 9.58 6.17 5.88
CA LEU A 188 8.38 5.84 6.65
C LEU A 188 7.14 6.38 5.94
N ILE A 189 7.14 7.64 5.47
CA ILE A 189 6.03 8.24 4.70
C ILE A 189 5.74 7.42 3.42
N MET A 190 6.77 6.93 2.75
CA MET A 190 6.65 6.08 1.55
C MET A 190 6.01 4.71 1.84
N ILE A 191 6.14 4.19 3.07
CA ILE A 191 5.57 2.90 3.46
C ILE A 191 4.08 3.01 3.80
N LEU A 192 3.58 4.16 4.26
CA LEU A 192 2.15 4.34 4.61
C LEU A 192 1.16 3.90 3.52
N PRO A 193 1.24 4.39 2.28
CA PRO A 193 0.28 4.01 1.23
C PRO A 193 0.28 2.50 0.98
N ILE A 194 1.44 1.82 1.11
CA ILE A 194 1.56 0.37 0.99
C ILE A 194 0.82 -0.33 2.13
N ILE A 195 0.93 0.18 3.37
CA ILE A 195 0.19 -0.34 4.52
C ILE A 195 -1.33 -0.14 4.31
N PHE A 196 -1.75 1.03 3.85
CA PHE A 196 -3.17 1.30 3.61
C PHE A 196 -3.75 0.42 2.51
N GLU A 197 -3.00 0.16 1.44
CA GLU A 197 -3.38 -0.80 0.41
C GLU A 197 -3.52 -2.21 0.99
N TRP A 198 -2.55 -2.65 1.79
CA TRP A 198 -2.59 -3.97 2.41
C TRP A 198 -3.80 -4.13 3.33
N VAL A 199 -4.13 -3.12 4.15
CA VAL A 199 -5.32 -3.11 5.01
C VAL A 199 -6.60 -3.13 4.18
N ALA A 200 -6.69 -2.30 3.14
CA ALA A 200 -7.88 -2.21 2.28
C ALA A 200 -8.16 -3.50 1.50
N VAL A 201 -7.12 -4.17 1.00
CA VAL A 201 -7.24 -5.40 0.21
C VAL A 201 -7.46 -6.63 1.09
N ASN A 202 -6.64 -6.81 2.15
CA ASN A 202 -6.61 -8.07 2.90
C ASN A 202 -7.47 -8.09 4.15
N TYR A 203 -7.64 -6.93 4.82
CA TYR A 203 -8.44 -6.87 6.05
C TYR A 203 -9.88 -6.47 5.75
N GLU A 204 -10.08 -5.31 5.11
CA GLU A 204 -11.41 -4.81 4.73
C GLU A 204 -12.10 -5.66 3.69
N ASN A 205 -11.33 -6.37 2.85
CA ASN A 205 -11.85 -7.14 1.72
C ASN A 205 -12.68 -6.27 0.76
N ARG A 206 -12.16 -5.11 0.38
CA ARG A 206 -12.80 -4.28 -0.66
C ARG A 206 -12.88 -5.04 -1.98
N LYS A 207 -13.98 -4.82 -2.71
CA LYS A 207 -14.34 -5.59 -3.92
C LYS A 207 -13.71 -5.04 -5.21
N THR A 208 -13.35 -3.77 -5.24
CA THR A 208 -12.79 -3.10 -6.43
C THR A 208 -11.47 -2.39 -6.12
N TYR A 209 -10.57 -2.34 -7.09
CA TYR A 209 -9.31 -1.59 -6.97
C TYR A 209 -9.56 -0.09 -6.90
N SER A 210 -10.58 0.41 -7.61
CA SER A 210 -11.02 1.79 -7.47
C SER A 210 -11.40 2.13 -6.02
N ASP A 211 -12.20 1.31 -5.35
CA ASP A 211 -12.58 1.62 -3.97
C ASP A 211 -11.38 1.53 -3.00
N VAL A 212 -10.45 0.60 -3.23
CA VAL A 212 -9.18 0.53 -2.50
C VAL A 212 -8.38 1.82 -2.65
N GLN A 213 -8.19 2.30 -3.87
CA GLN A 213 -7.41 3.52 -4.14
C GLN A 213 -8.08 4.77 -3.56
N ASN A 214 -9.42 4.84 -3.55
CA ASN A 214 -10.17 5.93 -2.90
C ASN A 214 -9.99 5.91 -1.37
N SER A 215 -9.97 4.72 -0.77
CA SER A 215 -9.69 4.54 0.66
C SER A 215 -8.27 5.01 1.01
N ILE A 216 -7.26 4.61 0.21
CA ILE A 216 -5.88 5.05 0.37
C ILE A 216 -5.79 6.58 0.27
N LEU A 217 -6.45 7.18 -0.73
CA LEU A 217 -6.48 8.62 -0.96
C LEU A 217 -6.94 9.37 0.31
N ASN A 218 -8.10 8.98 0.84
CA ASN A 218 -8.68 9.65 2.01
C ASN A 218 -7.77 9.50 3.24
N ARG A 219 -7.31 8.28 3.52
CA ARG A 219 -6.46 7.98 4.69
C ARG A 219 -5.14 8.71 4.61
N TYR A 220 -4.44 8.61 3.47
CA TYR A 220 -3.14 9.24 3.29
C TYR A 220 -3.24 10.77 3.35
N PHE A 221 -4.31 11.36 2.82
CA PHE A 221 -4.58 12.79 2.96
C PHE A 221 -4.70 13.23 4.43
N TYR A 222 -5.49 12.50 5.24
CA TYR A 222 -5.63 12.82 6.67
C TYR A 222 -4.32 12.66 7.45
N TYR A 223 -3.53 11.62 7.16
CA TYR A 223 -2.22 11.45 7.77
C TYR A 223 -1.24 12.56 7.37
N GLN A 224 -1.28 13.01 6.12
CA GLN A 224 -0.41 14.10 5.68
C GLN A 224 -0.80 15.44 6.31
N LEU A 225 -2.09 15.68 6.49
CA LEU A 225 -2.62 16.83 7.24
C LEU A 225 -2.19 16.75 8.71
N ALA A 226 -2.37 15.60 9.36
CA ALA A 226 -1.93 15.37 10.74
C ALA A 226 -0.42 15.57 10.90
N ASN A 227 0.39 15.09 9.95
CA ASN A 227 1.84 15.28 9.95
C ASN A 227 2.25 16.75 9.89
N ILE A 228 1.59 17.54 9.02
CA ILE A 228 1.80 18.98 8.98
C ILE A 228 1.34 19.64 10.26
N PHE A 229 0.14 19.32 10.74
CA PHE A 229 -0.39 19.87 11.99
C PHE A 229 0.57 19.62 13.14
N ILE A 230 1.08 18.40 13.29
CA ILE A 230 2.08 18.04 14.31
C ILE A 230 3.37 18.82 14.08
N THR A 231 3.87 18.95 12.87
CA THR A 231 5.13 19.68 12.59
C THR A 231 5.01 21.17 12.96
N VAL A 232 3.89 21.79 12.61
CA VAL A 232 3.57 23.19 12.92
C VAL A 232 3.36 23.40 14.41
N THR A 233 2.63 22.48 15.02
CA THR A 233 2.18 22.58 16.40
C THR A 233 3.27 22.20 17.37
N ALA A 234 4.09 21.18 17.08
CA ALA A 234 5.19 20.74 17.93
C ALA A 234 6.21 21.85 18.18
N GLY A 235 6.53 22.67 17.17
CA GLY A 235 7.47 23.78 17.32
C GLY A 235 6.97 24.93 18.20
N SER A 236 5.67 25.02 18.50
CA SER A 236 5.09 26.12 19.30
C SER A 236 4.43 25.65 20.60
N ILE A 237 3.80 24.48 20.57
CA ILE A 237 3.15 23.85 21.73
C ILE A 237 4.19 23.23 22.65
N TRP A 238 5.31 22.67 22.16
CA TRP A 238 6.30 22.09 23.06
C TRP A 238 6.92 23.14 23.98
N ASP A 239 7.22 24.31 23.42
CA ASP A 239 7.77 25.45 24.17
C ASP A 239 6.73 26.09 25.09
N SER A 240 5.44 26.01 24.75
CA SER A 240 4.34 26.63 25.49
C SER A 240 3.48 25.65 26.30
N LEU A 241 3.88 24.37 26.40
CA LEU A 241 3.06 23.31 27.01
C LEU A 241 2.83 23.58 28.50
N ASN A 242 3.86 24.11 29.16
CA ASN A 242 3.78 24.53 30.56
C ASN A 242 2.78 25.68 30.73
N ASP A 243 2.78 26.67 29.84
CA ASP A 243 1.87 27.83 29.90
C ASP A 243 0.42 27.45 29.56
N LEU A 244 0.23 26.46 28.69
CA LEU A 244 -1.07 25.91 28.29
C LEU A 244 -1.79 25.18 29.44
N LEU A 245 -1.05 24.48 30.30
CA LEU A 245 -1.61 23.79 31.46
C LEU A 245 -2.19 24.77 32.49
N TYR A 246 -1.61 25.97 32.60
CA TYR A 246 -2.06 26.99 33.55
C TYR A 246 -3.10 27.95 32.97
N SER A 247 -3.23 28.08 31.64
CA SER A 247 -4.14 29.04 31.01
C SER A 247 -4.59 28.59 29.62
N PRO A 248 -5.73 27.89 29.46
CA PRO A 248 -6.18 27.41 28.14
C PRO A 248 -6.52 28.54 27.15
N TYR A 249 -6.75 29.77 27.62
CA TYR A 249 -6.98 30.93 26.76
C TYR A 249 -5.73 31.36 25.97
N SER A 250 -4.53 31.13 26.50
CA SER A 250 -3.28 31.51 25.83
C SER A 250 -3.04 30.69 24.55
N ALA A 251 -3.67 29.51 24.42
CA ALA A 251 -3.60 28.62 23.27
C ALA A 251 -3.90 29.34 21.95
N PHE A 252 -5.01 30.10 21.90
CA PHE A 252 -5.45 30.80 20.70
C PHE A 252 -4.50 31.93 20.30
N VAL A 253 -3.92 32.62 21.28
CA VAL A 253 -2.93 33.69 21.04
C VAL A 253 -1.62 33.11 20.51
N ILE A 254 -1.17 31.99 21.06
CA ILE A 254 0.03 31.29 20.62
C ILE A 254 -0.16 30.75 19.19
N LEU A 255 -1.29 30.09 18.92
CA LEU A 255 -1.64 29.62 17.56
C LEU A 255 -1.70 30.77 16.55
N GLY A 256 -2.31 31.90 16.92
CA GLY A 256 -2.38 33.08 16.06
C GLY A 256 -1.00 33.66 15.73
N ARG A 257 -0.02 33.53 16.64
CA ARG A 257 1.37 33.97 16.41
C ARG A 257 2.22 32.93 15.66
N SER A 258 1.95 31.64 15.83
CA SER A 258 2.74 30.58 15.19
C SER A 258 2.31 30.30 13.75
N LEU A 259 1.04 30.46 13.38
CA LEU A 259 0.60 30.19 12.00
C LEU A 259 1.38 31.00 10.94
N PRO A 260 1.60 32.33 11.10
CA PRO A 260 2.36 33.10 10.12
C PRO A 260 3.85 32.70 10.02
N THR A 261 4.47 32.19 11.10
CA THR A 261 5.90 31.83 11.05
C THR A 261 6.16 30.60 10.19
N VAL A 262 5.15 29.73 10.03
CA VAL A 262 5.26 28.52 9.21
C VAL A 262 5.13 28.80 7.71
N VAL A 263 4.64 29.97 7.29
CA VAL A 263 4.50 30.30 5.86
C VAL A 263 5.82 30.11 5.10
N GLY A 264 6.96 30.49 5.69
CA GLY A 264 8.27 30.32 5.07
C GLY A 264 8.63 28.84 4.81
N TYR A 265 8.21 27.94 5.70
CA TYR A 265 8.36 26.49 5.52
C TYR A 265 7.50 26.01 4.35
N PHE A 266 6.23 26.42 4.26
CA PHE A 266 5.36 26.00 3.16
C PHE A 266 5.79 26.54 1.80
N VAL A 267 6.27 27.78 1.73
CA VAL A 267 6.85 28.34 0.50
C VAL A 267 8.07 27.53 0.07
N SER A 268 8.96 27.19 1.01
CA SER A 268 10.14 26.36 0.72
C SER A 268 9.76 24.93 0.30
N PHE A 269 8.73 24.36 0.92
CA PHE A 269 8.16 23.07 0.56
C PHE A 269 7.60 23.08 -0.87
N LEU A 270 6.80 24.09 -1.22
CA LEU A 270 6.26 24.26 -2.58
C LEU A 270 7.38 24.42 -3.60
N ALA A 271 8.36 25.29 -3.33
CA ALA A 271 9.52 25.49 -4.20
C ALA A 271 10.34 24.21 -4.41
N THR A 272 10.51 23.40 -3.36
CA THR A 272 11.19 22.11 -3.46
C THR A 272 10.36 21.11 -4.27
N LYS A 273 9.05 21.08 -4.07
CA LYS A 273 8.14 20.20 -4.81
C LYS A 273 8.06 20.57 -6.29
N THR A 274 8.08 21.86 -6.64
CA THR A 274 8.13 22.30 -8.05
C THR A 274 9.49 22.03 -8.68
N LEU A 275 10.58 22.55 -8.11
CA LEU A 275 11.89 22.44 -8.75
C LEU A 275 12.48 21.03 -8.70
N ALA A 276 12.35 20.32 -7.57
CA ALA A 276 12.94 18.99 -7.41
C ALA A 276 11.93 17.86 -7.64
N GLY A 277 10.67 18.05 -7.21
CA GLY A 277 9.63 17.02 -7.33
C GLY A 277 9.19 16.76 -8.78
N LEU A 278 8.93 17.80 -9.57
CA LEU A 278 8.48 17.62 -10.97
C LEU A 278 9.51 16.88 -11.84
N PRO A 279 10.82 17.25 -11.85
CA PRO A 279 11.81 16.50 -12.62
C PRO A 279 11.93 15.05 -12.17
N MET A 280 11.79 14.78 -10.87
CA MET A 280 11.84 13.43 -10.31
C MET A 280 10.70 12.54 -10.83
N VAL A 281 9.49 13.10 -10.92
CA VAL A 281 8.32 12.40 -11.48
C VAL A 281 8.48 12.21 -12.99
N LEU A 282 8.95 13.24 -13.72
CA LEU A 282 9.21 13.17 -15.16
C LEU A 282 10.26 12.12 -15.53
N LEU A 283 11.30 11.97 -14.69
CA LEU A 283 12.35 10.98 -14.89
C LEU A 283 11.83 9.55 -14.73
N ARG A 284 10.67 9.35 -14.08
CA ARG A 284 10.05 8.05 -13.79
C ARG A 284 11.09 7.04 -13.29
N LEU A 285 11.67 7.33 -12.12
CA LEU A 285 12.77 6.53 -11.58
C LEU A 285 12.45 5.06 -11.34
N GLY A 286 11.24 4.73 -10.90
CA GLY A 286 10.85 3.32 -10.68
C GLY A 286 10.94 2.50 -11.98
N PRO A 287 10.24 2.91 -13.04
CA PRO A 287 10.28 2.22 -14.35
C PRO A 287 11.66 2.26 -14.99
N LEU A 288 12.36 3.39 -14.91
CA LEU A 288 13.71 3.54 -15.44
C LEU A 288 14.68 2.59 -14.71
N GLY A 289 14.60 2.53 -13.38
CA GLY A 289 15.39 1.62 -12.56
C GLY A 289 15.10 0.15 -12.88
N LYS A 290 13.81 -0.21 -13.07
CA LYS A 290 13.41 -1.55 -13.50
C LYS A 290 14.02 -1.87 -14.87
N MET A 291 13.84 -1.01 -15.86
CA MET A 291 14.41 -1.18 -17.20
C MET A 291 15.94 -1.34 -17.15
N LEU A 292 16.62 -0.50 -16.38
CA LEU A 292 18.07 -0.56 -16.21
C LEU A 292 18.50 -1.88 -15.55
N PHE A 293 17.79 -2.31 -14.51
CA PHE A 293 18.03 -3.59 -13.85
C PHE A 293 17.86 -4.78 -14.81
N TYR A 294 16.77 -4.82 -15.58
CA TYR A 294 16.56 -5.89 -16.56
C TYR A 294 17.63 -5.88 -17.64
N ARG A 295 18.05 -4.71 -18.15
CA ARG A 295 19.09 -4.63 -19.17
C ARG A 295 20.49 -4.98 -18.65
N LEU A 296 20.80 -4.69 -17.39
CA LEU A 296 22.10 -4.99 -16.78
C LEU A 296 22.20 -6.44 -16.29
N CYS A 297 21.14 -6.97 -15.69
CA CYS A 297 21.15 -8.30 -15.07
C CYS A 297 20.70 -9.42 -16.02
N LEU A 298 19.88 -9.13 -17.03
CA LEU A 298 19.36 -10.13 -17.96
C LEU A 298 19.76 -9.79 -19.40
N ARG A 299 20.25 -10.79 -20.12
CA ARG A 299 20.59 -10.63 -21.54
C ARG A 299 19.30 -10.68 -22.36
N GLU A 300 18.98 -9.60 -23.08
CA GLU A 300 17.76 -9.47 -23.89
C GLU A 300 17.51 -10.69 -24.82
N SER A 301 18.59 -11.30 -25.33
CA SER A 301 18.53 -12.50 -26.18
C SER A 301 17.93 -13.76 -25.52
N LYS A 302 17.77 -13.80 -24.20
CA LYS A 302 17.23 -14.97 -23.47
C LYS A 302 15.78 -14.78 -23.02
N LEU A 303 15.20 -13.61 -23.25
CA LEU A 303 13.83 -13.28 -22.85
C LEU A 303 12.89 -13.46 -24.04
N THR A 304 11.70 -14.00 -23.77
CA THR A 304 10.62 -14.03 -24.76
C THR A 304 10.05 -12.62 -24.96
N GLN A 305 9.52 -12.32 -26.15
CA GLN A 305 8.87 -11.01 -26.40
C GLN A 305 7.77 -10.71 -25.38
N ARG A 306 7.03 -11.75 -24.93
CA ARG A 306 6.01 -11.62 -23.91
C ARG A 306 6.57 -11.20 -22.55
N GLU A 307 7.71 -11.74 -22.14
CA GLU A 307 8.40 -11.32 -20.91
C GLU A 307 8.96 -9.91 -21.02
N LEU A 308 9.47 -9.52 -22.20
CA LEU A 308 9.96 -8.17 -22.44
C LEU A 308 8.82 -7.15 -22.39
N ASP A 309 7.67 -7.49 -22.97
CA ASP A 309 6.48 -6.64 -22.97
C ASP A 309 5.87 -6.53 -21.57
N GLU A 310 5.77 -7.62 -20.82
CA GLU A 310 5.25 -7.60 -19.45
C GLU A 310 6.22 -6.91 -18.46
N ALA A 311 7.54 -7.05 -18.65
CA ALA A 311 8.53 -6.50 -17.74
C ALA A 311 8.88 -5.03 -18.03
N ILE A 312 9.03 -4.65 -19.30
CA ILE A 312 9.58 -3.35 -19.72
C ILE A 312 8.49 -2.45 -20.30
N TYR A 313 7.63 -2.96 -21.19
CA TYR A 313 6.69 -2.13 -21.95
C TYR A 313 5.28 -2.06 -21.38
N ARG A 314 5.01 -2.74 -20.26
CA ARG A 314 3.69 -2.73 -19.62
C ARG A 314 3.34 -1.30 -19.20
N LYS A 315 2.19 -0.82 -19.68
CA LYS A 315 1.62 0.45 -19.23
C LYS A 315 1.30 0.36 -17.74
N GLU A 316 2.05 1.09 -16.94
CA GLU A 316 1.77 1.26 -15.52
C GLU A 316 0.56 2.18 -15.35
N GLY A 317 -0.38 1.74 -14.52
CA GLY A 317 -1.48 2.59 -14.09
C GLY A 317 -0.97 3.70 -13.17
N ILE A 318 -1.63 4.85 -13.23
CA ILE A 318 -1.39 5.91 -12.25
C ILE A 318 -2.07 5.50 -10.95
N MET A 319 -1.28 5.29 -9.89
CA MET A 319 -1.79 4.99 -8.56
C MET A 319 -2.32 6.28 -7.94
N TYR A 320 -3.58 6.61 -8.24
CA TYR A 320 -4.17 7.87 -7.83
C TYR A 320 -4.28 8.01 -6.31
N GLY A 321 -4.41 6.90 -5.57
CA GLY A 321 -4.43 6.91 -4.11
C GLY A 321 -3.13 7.42 -3.48
N TRP A 322 -2.00 7.29 -4.17
CA TRP A 322 -0.70 7.77 -3.70
C TRP A 322 -0.47 9.24 -4.03
N GLU A 323 -0.66 9.61 -5.31
CA GLU A 323 -0.21 10.93 -5.78
C GLU A 323 -1.22 12.05 -5.51
N TYR A 324 -2.50 11.76 -5.62
CA TYR A 324 -3.55 12.77 -5.51
C TYR A 324 -3.62 13.45 -4.12
N PRO A 325 -3.43 12.74 -2.98
CA PRO A 325 -3.37 13.37 -1.67
C PRO A 325 -2.32 14.46 -1.54
N THR A 326 -1.15 14.28 -2.18
CA THR A 326 -0.07 15.26 -2.11
C THR A 326 -0.41 16.55 -2.85
N GLN A 327 -1.17 16.43 -3.95
CA GLN A 327 -1.68 17.55 -4.74
C GLN A 327 -2.79 18.29 -3.98
N LEU A 328 -3.74 17.54 -3.40
CA LEU A 328 -4.80 18.08 -2.54
C LEU A 328 -4.24 18.86 -1.36
N LEU A 329 -3.15 18.37 -0.77
CA LEU A 329 -2.48 19.07 0.32
C LEU A 329 -1.94 20.44 -0.11
N VAL A 330 -1.32 20.52 -1.29
CA VAL A 330 -0.84 21.79 -1.85
C VAL A 330 -1.99 22.77 -2.06
N VAL A 331 -3.11 22.29 -2.60
CA VAL A 331 -4.35 23.09 -2.73
C VAL A 331 -4.80 23.65 -1.38
N VAL A 332 -4.89 22.79 -0.36
CA VAL A 332 -5.32 23.19 0.99
C VAL A 332 -4.36 24.21 1.60
N ILE A 333 -3.05 24.02 1.48
CA ILE A 333 -2.05 24.96 1.96
C ILE A 333 -2.20 26.31 1.25
N CYS A 334 -2.35 26.33 -0.07
CA CYS A 334 -2.51 27.57 -0.82
C CYS A 334 -3.76 28.33 -0.40
N PHE A 335 -4.91 27.67 -0.29
CA PHE A 335 -6.17 28.32 0.11
C PHE A 335 -6.18 28.78 1.56
N THR A 336 -5.63 27.99 2.50
CA THR A 336 -5.60 28.36 3.92
C THR A 336 -4.68 29.55 4.19
N TYR A 337 -3.51 29.59 3.53
CA TYR A 337 -2.55 30.67 3.71
C TYR A 337 -2.74 31.86 2.78
N ALA A 338 -3.62 31.78 1.77
CA ALA A 338 -3.95 32.91 0.90
C ALA A 338 -4.35 34.17 1.67
N CYS A 339 -5.13 34.01 2.76
CA CYS A 339 -5.58 35.11 3.61
C CYS A 339 -4.49 35.65 4.55
N ILE A 340 -3.50 34.84 4.89
CA ILE A 340 -2.44 35.19 5.86
C ILE A 340 -1.26 35.84 5.13
N SER A 341 -0.80 35.23 4.05
CA SER A 341 0.32 35.70 3.24
C SER A 341 0.07 35.40 1.76
N PRO A 342 -0.30 36.41 0.94
CA PRO A 342 -0.65 36.19 -0.46
C PRO A 342 0.56 35.78 -1.33
N VAL A 343 1.79 35.89 -0.80
CA VAL A 343 3.01 35.43 -1.50
C VAL A 343 2.92 33.93 -1.86
N ILE A 344 2.23 33.13 -1.03
CA ILE A 344 2.08 31.70 -1.28
C ILE A 344 1.31 31.39 -2.58
N LEU A 345 0.42 32.28 -3.01
CA LEU A 345 -0.36 32.11 -4.23
C LEU A 345 0.51 32.14 -5.49
N ILE A 346 1.58 32.94 -5.50
CA ILE A 346 2.52 33.01 -6.63
C ILE A 346 3.21 31.65 -6.78
N PHE A 347 3.69 31.07 -5.69
CA PHE A 347 4.32 29.74 -5.70
C PHE A 347 3.32 28.62 -5.99
N GLY A 348 2.09 28.74 -5.49
CA GLY A 348 1.00 27.82 -5.81
C GLY A 348 0.64 27.84 -7.30
N ALA A 349 0.62 29.03 -7.92
CA ALA A 349 0.35 29.19 -9.36
C ALA A 349 1.50 28.69 -10.24
N ILE A 350 2.74 28.65 -9.74
CA ILE A 350 3.88 28.03 -10.44
C ILE A 350 3.84 26.50 -10.30
N TYR A 351 3.20 25.97 -9.25
CA TYR A 351 3.13 24.55 -8.98
C TYR A 351 2.11 23.81 -9.87
N PHE A 352 0.93 24.40 -10.05
CA PHE A 352 -0.08 23.92 -11.00
C PHE A 352 0.25 24.35 -12.42
#